data_AF-A0A2J7QKI2-F1
#
_entry.id   AF-A0A2J7QKI2-F1
#
_cell.length_a   1.000
_cell.length_b   1.000
_cell.length_c   1.000
_cell.angle_alpha   90.00
_cell.angle_beta   90.00
_cell.angle_gamma   90.00
#
_symmetry.space_group_name_H-M   'P 1'
#
loop_
_entity.id
_entity.type
_entity.pdbx_description
1 polymer ?
#
loop_
_entity_poly.entity_id
_entity_poly.type
_entity_poly.pdbx_seq_one_letter_code
_entity_poly.pdbx_strand_id
1 'polypeptide(L)'
;MEQVYRSIVRDVAEVAGVPAFSIGEEGIDRHVMIFKPEFAPSDDELAALRRGEEWDPEKAKLLAQKQELERKEEEERALKTPKDFVPSSNYRAKYEHLIGREAAKEAARKTQTNKQYGFVPSENKKDVRSIEQTLADIQSKKRQKVSHTPTPDLAE
;
A
#
# COMPACT_ATOMS: atom_id res chain seq x y z
N MET A 1 -35.05 13.96 14.08
CA MET A 1 -35.46 13.60 12.70
C MET A 1 -35.05 12.15 12.44
N GLU A 2 -35.88 11.31 11.81
CA GLU A 2 -35.51 9.92 11.48
C GLU A 2 -34.30 9.84 10.55
N GLN A 3 -33.55 8.74 10.58
CA GLN A 3 -32.35 8.55 9.76
C GLN A 3 -32.62 8.74 8.26
N VAL A 4 -33.74 8.21 7.76
CA VAL A 4 -34.12 8.30 6.35
C VAL A 4 -34.28 9.75 5.92
N TYR A 5 -35.05 10.55 6.67
CA TYR A 5 -35.23 11.98 6.35
C TYR A 5 -33.93 12.77 6.42
N ARG A 6 -33.04 12.48 7.38
CA ARG A 6 -31.72 13.12 7.46
C ARG A 6 -30.85 12.81 6.24
N SER A 7 -30.92 11.57 5.74
CA SER A 7 -30.20 11.18 4.51
C SER A 7 -30.73 11.94 3.31
N ILE A 8 -32.05 11.97 3.12
CA ILE A 8 -32.68 12.67 2.00
C ILE A 8 -32.29 14.15 2.00
N VAL A 9 -32.32 14.82 3.16
CA VAL A 9 -31.93 16.22 3.28
C VAL A 9 -30.47 16.44 2.89
N ARG A 10 -29.56 15.53 3.29
CA ARG A 10 -28.15 15.60 2.89
C ARG A 10 -27.99 15.43 1.38
N ASP A 11 -28.64 14.44 0.80
CA ASP A 11 -28.56 14.16 -0.64
C ASP A 11 -29.05 15.37 -1.46
N VAL A 12 -30.17 15.97 -1.06
CA VAL A 12 -30.70 17.18 -1.72
C VAL A 12 -29.77 18.37 -1.55
N ALA A 13 -29.15 18.54 -0.38
CA ALA A 13 -28.19 19.62 -0.14
C ALA A 13 -26.91 19.45 -0.97
N GLU A 14 -26.42 18.22 -1.14
CA GLU A 14 -25.28 17.89 -1.99
C GLU A 14 -25.56 18.22 -3.46
N VAL A 15 -26.74 17.84 -3.96
CA VAL A 15 -27.19 18.19 -5.34
C VAL A 15 -27.30 19.71 -5.52
N ALA A 16 -27.73 20.43 -4.49
CA ALA A 16 -27.81 21.89 -4.51
C ALA A 16 -26.45 22.59 -4.31
N GLY A 17 -25.38 21.85 -3.99
CA GLY A 17 -24.05 22.40 -3.70
C GLY A 17 -23.98 23.19 -2.39
N VAL A 18 -24.87 22.91 -1.44
CA VAL A 18 -24.94 23.61 -0.14
C VAL A 18 -24.37 22.71 0.95
N PRO A 19 -23.44 23.19 1.80
CA PRO A 19 -22.84 22.37 2.85
C PRO A 19 -23.87 21.99 3.92
N ALA A 20 -24.04 20.69 4.14
CA ALA A 20 -24.94 20.13 5.14
C ALA A 20 -24.21 19.16 6.09
N PHE A 21 -24.26 19.44 7.38
CA PHE A 21 -23.57 18.67 8.42
C PHE A 21 -24.56 18.04 9.39
N SER A 22 -24.28 16.80 9.81
CA SER A 22 -25.06 16.13 10.85
C SER A 22 -24.42 16.36 12.21
N ILE A 23 -25.21 16.85 13.17
CA ILE A 23 -24.78 17.18 14.54
C ILE A 23 -25.71 16.47 15.53
N GLY A 24 -25.19 16.12 16.71
CA GLY A 24 -25.91 15.41 17.77
C GLY A 24 -25.69 13.89 17.78
N GLU A 25 -26.30 13.23 18.75
CA GLU A 25 -26.14 11.81 19.02
C GLU A 25 -27.23 10.96 18.36
N GLU A 26 -26.84 9.80 17.83
CA GLU A 26 -27.76 8.89 17.14
C GLU A 26 -28.77 8.28 18.11
N GLY A 27 -30.06 8.43 17.80
CA GLY A 27 -31.17 7.93 18.62
C GLY A 27 -31.68 8.92 19.67
N ILE A 28 -30.97 10.02 19.92
CA ILE A 28 -31.39 11.06 20.88
C ILE A 28 -31.79 12.33 20.12
N ASP A 29 -30.83 13.08 19.59
CA ASP A 29 -31.05 14.42 19.05
C ASP A 29 -30.34 14.70 17.71
N ARG A 30 -29.92 13.64 17.00
CA ARG A 30 -29.25 13.82 15.71
C ARG A 30 -30.12 14.59 14.72
N HIS A 31 -29.59 15.71 14.25
CA HIS A 31 -30.21 16.62 13.30
C HIS A 31 -29.21 17.06 12.22
N VAL A 32 -29.71 17.71 11.17
CA VAL A 32 -28.90 18.20 10.04
C VAL A 32 -28.95 19.72 10.04
N MET A 33 -27.78 20.35 10.04
CA MET A 33 -27.62 21.79 9.87
C MET A 33 -27.11 22.09 8.47
N ILE A 34 -27.74 23.06 7.81
CA ILE A 34 -27.38 23.51 6.47
C ILE A 34 -26.84 24.94 6.61
N PHE A 35 -25.67 25.18 6.04
CA PHE A 35 -25.01 26.49 6.08
C PHE A 35 -25.04 27.15 4.71
N LYS A 36 -25.02 28.48 4.68
CA LYS A 36 -24.79 29.20 3.43
C LYS A 36 -23.37 28.90 2.93
N PRO A 37 -23.14 28.78 1.61
CA PRO A 37 -21.83 28.45 1.07
C PRO A 37 -20.76 29.48 1.45
N GLU A 38 -21.13 30.76 1.60
CA GLU A 38 -20.24 31.84 2.03
C GLU A 38 -19.82 31.75 3.50
N PHE A 39 -20.62 31.06 4.32
CA PHE A 39 -20.43 30.94 5.78
C PHE A 39 -20.32 29.46 6.17
N ALA A 40 -19.65 28.68 5.33
CA ALA A 40 -19.37 27.29 5.64
C ALA A 40 -18.43 27.24 6.87
N PRO A 41 -18.81 26.53 7.95
CA PRO A 41 -17.98 26.44 9.14
C PRO A 41 -16.68 25.69 8.82
N SER A 42 -15.61 26.08 9.50
CA SER A 42 -14.35 25.33 9.48
C SER A 42 -14.49 23.98 10.20
N ASP A 43 -13.55 23.06 9.94
CA ASP A 43 -13.56 21.74 10.59
C ASP A 43 -13.47 21.83 12.12
N ASP A 44 -12.72 22.80 12.64
CA ASP A 44 -12.60 23.04 14.08
C ASP A 44 -13.91 23.58 14.67
N GLU A 45 -14.60 24.49 13.96
CA GLU A 45 -15.92 24.99 14.35
C GLU A 45 -16.95 23.87 14.36
N LEU A 46 -16.93 22.99 13.36
CA LEU A 46 -17.79 21.81 13.32
C LEU A 46 -17.51 20.86 14.48
N ALA A 47 -16.24 20.69 14.86
CA ALA A 47 -15.87 19.86 16.00
C ALA A 47 -16.39 20.46 17.31
N ALA A 48 -16.26 21.78 17.51
CA ALA A 48 -16.83 22.48 18.66
C ALA A 48 -18.37 22.34 18.72
N LEU A 49 -19.05 22.53 17.58
CA LEU A 49 -20.50 22.35 17.46
C LEU A 49 -20.94 20.91 17.77
N ARG A 50 -20.17 19.90 17.34
CA ARG A 50 -20.44 18.49 17.69
C ARG A 50 -20.25 18.21 19.17
N ARG A 51 -19.36 18.92 19.86
CA ARG A 51 -19.15 18.84 21.31
C ARG A 51 -20.17 19.68 22.11
N GLY A 52 -20.94 20.54 21.45
CA GLY A 52 -21.85 21.48 22.10
C GLY A 52 -21.14 22.64 22.80
N GLU A 53 -19.90 22.94 22.40
CA GLU A 53 -19.10 24.04 22.95
C GLU A 53 -19.29 25.32 22.13
N GLU A 54 -19.28 26.48 22.79
CA GLU A 54 -19.28 27.78 22.09
C GLU A 54 -17.89 28.04 21.50
N TRP A 55 -17.85 28.33 20.20
CA TRP A 55 -16.63 28.61 19.48
C TRP A 55 -16.18 30.06 19.68
N ASP A 56 -15.05 30.23 20.37
CA ASP A 56 -14.38 31.53 20.49
C ASP A 56 -13.21 31.64 19.50
N PRO A 57 -13.14 32.70 18.68
CA PRO A 57 -12.08 32.87 17.68
C PRO A 57 -10.69 33.05 18.29
N GLU A 58 -10.60 33.48 19.56
CA GLU A 58 -9.34 33.59 20.29
C GLU A 58 -8.84 32.23 20.77
N LYS A 59 -9.74 31.36 21.26
CA LYS A 59 -9.39 29.98 21.63
C LYS A 59 -8.91 29.19 20.42
N ALA A 60 -9.52 29.42 19.26
CA ALA A 60 -9.11 28.84 17.98
C ALA A 60 -7.65 29.13 17.64
N LYS A 61 -7.24 30.40 17.70
CA LYS A 61 -5.86 30.82 17.41
C LYS A 61 -4.86 30.20 18.37
N LEU A 62 -5.21 30.11 19.65
CA LEU A 62 -4.36 29.48 20.66
C LEU A 62 -4.24 27.96 20.45
N LEU A 63 -5.32 27.31 20.04
CA LEU A 63 -5.34 25.86 19.79
C LEU A 63 -4.54 25.53 18.52
N ALA A 64 -4.70 26.31 17.45
CA ALA A 64 -3.90 26.21 16.24
C ALA A 64 -2.40 26.44 16.51
N GLN A 65 -2.04 27.46 17.30
CA GLN A 65 -0.63 27.68 17.69
C GLN A 65 -0.06 26.50 18.50
N LYS A 66 -0.85 25.92 19.40
CA LYS A 66 -0.44 24.73 20.17
C LYS A 66 -0.22 23.52 19.26
N GLN A 67 -1.14 23.24 18.33
CA GLN A 67 -1.00 22.14 17.38
C GLN A 67 0.23 22.33 16.48
N GLU A 68 0.49 23.54 16.00
CA GLU A 68 1.70 23.82 15.21
C GLU A 68 2.99 23.60 16.01
N LEU A 69 3.01 24.00 17.28
CA LEU A 69 4.14 23.76 18.17
C LEU A 69 4.35 22.26 18.41
N GLU A 70 3.28 21.52 18.70
CA GLU A 70 3.34 20.07 18.91
C GLU A 70 3.81 19.34 17.64
N ARG A 71 3.32 19.74 16.46
CA ARG A 71 3.79 19.20 15.18
C ARG A 71 5.27 19.47 14.95
N LYS A 72 5.74 20.68 15.24
CA LYS A 72 7.18 21.02 15.15
C LYS A 72 8.01 20.20 16.14
N GLU A 73 7.54 20.01 17.37
CA GLU A 73 8.21 19.17 18.36
C GLU A 73 8.23 17.69 17.96
N GLU A 74 7.19 17.18 17.31
CA GLU A 74 7.16 15.83 16.75
C GLU A 74 8.11 15.67 15.56
N GLU A 75 8.13 16.64 14.64
CA GLU A 75 9.08 16.66 13.52
C GLU A 75 10.52 16.70 14.04
N GLU A 76 10.80 17.54 15.05
CA GLU A 76 12.10 17.57 15.72
C GLU A 76 12.43 16.26 16.45
N ARG A 77 11.46 15.63 17.12
CA ARG A 77 11.66 14.33 17.78
C ARG A 77 11.93 13.24 16.75
N ALA A 78 11.22 13.22 15.63
CA ALA A 78 11.45 12.28 14.53
C ALA A 78 12.84 12.48 13.90
N LEU A 79 13.30 13.73 13.74
CA LEU A 79 14.66 14.04 13.30
C LEU A 79 15.73 13.61 14.32
N LYS A 80 15.44 13.76 15.62
CA LYS A 80 16.34 13.39 16.72
C LYS A 80 16.32 11.89 17.04
N THR A 81 15.32 11.13 16.60
CA THR A 81 15.32 9.68 16.80
C THR A 81 16.49 9.05 16.04
N PRO A 82 17.43 8.36 16.72
CA PRO A 82 18.54 7.73 16.05
C PRO A 82 18.02 6.64 15.12
N LYS A 83 18.39 6.71 13.83
CA LYS A 83 17.98 5.76 12.78
C LYS A 83 18.40 4.32 13.08
N ASP A 84 19.46 4.17 13.88
CA ASP A 84 20.02 2.88 14.25
C ASP A 84 19.63 2.52 15.68
N PHE A 85 18.42 1.99 15.85
CA PHE A 85 18.03 1.34 17.10
C PHE A 85 18.80 0.02 17.22
N VAL A 86 19.88 0.02 18.01
CA VAL A 86 20.57 -1.21 18.41
C VAL A 86 19.83 -1.78 19.62
N PRO A 87 19.12 -2.92 19.50
CA PRO A 87 18.43 -3.51 20.64
C PRO A 87 19.43 -3.87 21.74
N SER A 88 19.12 -3.51 22.99
CA SER A 88 20.01 -3.77 24.15
C SER A 88 20.33 -5.26 24.34
N SER A 89 19.49 -6.16 23.85
CA SER A 89 19.77 -7.60 23.84
C SER A 89 19.42 -8.22 22.49
N ASN A 90 20.28 -9.12 22.03
CA ASN A 90 20.04 -9.90 20.83
C ASN A 90 19.00 -10.99 21.15
N TYR A 91 17.74 -10.81 20.72
CA TYR A 91 16.64 -11.76 20.94
C TYR A 91 16.98 -13.19 20.50
N ARG A 92 17.86 -13.34 19.50
CA ARG A 92 18.37 -14.63 19.03
C ARG A 92 19.14 -15.40 20.11
N ALA A 93 19.83 -14.70 21.01
CA ALA A 93 20.54 -15.32 22.13
C ALA A 93 19.58 -15.95 23.15
N LYS A 94 18.38 -15.37 23.33
CA LYS A 94 17.37 -15.88 24.27
C LYS A 94 16.90 -17.29 23.91
N TYR A 95 16.75 -17.59 22.61
CA TYR A 95 16.21 -18.89 22.13
C TYR A 95 17.29 -19.82 21.58
N GLU A 96 18.55 -19.48 21.81
CA GLU A 96 19.68 -20.24 21.30
C GLU A 96 19.71 -21.70 21.80
N HIS A 97 19.19 -21.94 23.00
CA HIS A 97 19.05 -23.27 23.60
C HIS A 97 17.89 -24.10 23.01
N LEU A 98 16.87 -23.45 22.45
CA LEU A 98 15.74 -24.12 21.78
C LEU A 98 16.05 -24.41 20.30
N ILE A 99 16.73 -23.48 19.63
CA ILE A 99 17.00 -23.56 18.18
C ILE A 99 18.32 -24.29 17.91
N GLY A 100 19.30 -24.19 18.81
CA GLY A 100 20.64 -24.75 18.65
C GLY A 100 21.51 -23.95 17.67
N ARG A 101 22.75 -23.60 18.07
CA ARG A 101 23.71 -22.89 17.19
C ARG A 101 24.05 -23.68 15.93
N GLU A 102 24.10 -25.01 16.05
CA GLU A 102 24.57 -25.92 15.01
C GLU A 102 23.44 -26.31 14.05
N ALA A 103 22.23 -26.52 14.57
CA ALA A 103 21.06 -26.86 13.75
C ALA A 103 20.74 -25.78 12.69
N ALA A 104 20.93 -24.50 13.02
CA ALA A 104 20.77 -23.42 12.05
C ALA A 104 21.82 -23.45 10.92
N LYS A 105 23.08 -23.80 11.23
CA LYS A 105 24.15 -23.90 10.23
C LYS A 105 23.95 -25.12 9.32
N GLU A 106 23.51 -26.24 9.88
CA GLU A 106 23.20 -27.45 9.12
C GLU A 106 21.96 -27.28 8.24
N ALA A 107 20.91 -26.63 8.74
CA ALA A 107 19.73 -26.29 7.96
C ALA A 107 20.08 -25.38 6.77
N ALA A 108 20.92 -24.36 7.00
CA ALA A 108 21.41 -23.49 5.94
C ALA A 108 22.24 -24.24 4.87
N ARG A 109 22.99 -25.27 5.26
CA ARG A 109 23.72 -26.13 4.32
C ARG A 109 22.79 -27.04 3.51
N LYS A 110 21.68 -27.49 4.10
CA LYS A 110 20.65 -28.30 3.42
C LYS A 110 19.80 -27.51 2.41
N THR A 111 19.59 -26.22 2.62
CA THR A 111 18.82 -25.36 1.71
C THR A 111 19.61 -24.88 0.49
N GLN A 112 20.94 -25.07 0.48
CA GLN A 112 21.73 -24.86 -0.73
C GLN A 112 21.40 -25.94 -1.75
N THR A 113 20.74 -25.55 -2.84
CA THR A 113 20.41 -26.46 -3.93
C THR A 113 21.70 -26.93 -4.62
N ASN A 114 21.76 -28.23 -4.93
CA ASN A 114 22.89 -28.79 -5.66
C ASN A 114 22.93 -28.19 -7.08
N LYS A 115 23.86 -27.25 -7.32
CA LYS A 115 24.06 -26.60 -8.63
C LYS A 115 24.38 -27.58 -9.77
N GLN A 116 24.76 -28.81 -9.43
CA GLN A 116 25.10 -29.86 -10.37
C GLN A 116 23.90 -30.77 -10.72
N TYR A 117 22.77 -30.68 -10.00
CA TYR A 117 21.59 -31.47 -10.32
C TYR A 117 20.96 -31.00 -11.64
N GLY A 118 20.97 -31.88 -12.66
CA GLY A 118 20.50 -31.57 -14.01
C GLY A 118 21.58 -31.05 -14.98
N PHE A 119 22.83 -30.86 -14.52
CA PHE A 119 23.94 -30.50 -15.41
C PHE A 119 24.68 -31.77 -15.87
N VAL A 120 24.32 -32.28 -17.05
CA VAL A 120 25.02 -33.40 -17.70
C VAL A 120 26.22 -32.84 -18.48
N PRO A 121 27.45 -33.32 -18.23
CA PRO A 121 28.64 -32.94 -19.01
C PRO A 121 28.41 -33.15 -20.51
N SER A 122 28.97 -32.28 -21.36
CA SER A 122 28.80 -32.32 -22.82
C SER A 122 29.21 -33.67 -23.44
N GLU A 123 30.20 -34.33 -22.86
CA GLU A 123 30.69 -35.66 -23.28
C GLU A 123 29.61 -36.75 -23.19
N ASN A 124 28.64 -36.60 -22.27
CA ASN A 124 27.56 -37.57 -22.06
C ASN A 124 26.25 -37.16 -22.75
N LYS A 125 26.23 -36.04 -23.47
CA LYS A 125 25.04 -35.59 -24.20
C LYS A 125 24.95 -36.31 -25.54
N LYS A 126 23.73 -36.73 -25.92
CA LYS A 126 23.46 -37.35 -27.23
C LYS A 126 23.67 -36.39 -28.41
N ASP A 127 23.50 -35.08 -28.18
CA ASP A 127 23.74 -34.05 -29.18
C ASP A 127 25.10 -33.37 -28.88
N VAL A 128 26.05 -33.60 -29.78
CA VAL A 128 27.44 -33.08 -29.70
C VAL A 128 27.61 -31.84 -30.60
N ARG A 129 26.57 -31.43 -31.33
CA ARG A 129 26.64 -30.26 -32.21
C ARG A 129 26.92 -29.00 -31.41
N SER A 130 27.68 -28.09 -32.01
CA SER A 130 27.93 -26.78 -31.41
C SER A 130 26.65 -25.95 -31.35
N ILE A 131 26.57 -25.02 -30.41
CA ILE A 131 25.41 -24.12 -30.25
C ILE A 131 25.12 -23.39 -31.57
N GLU A 132 26.17 -22.91 -32.25
CA GLU A 132 26.06 -22.21 -33.53
C GLU A 132 25.47 -23.09 -34.65
N GLN A 133 25.89 -24.35 -34.71
CA GLN A 133 25.36 -25.31 -35.68
C GLN A 133 23.87 -25.58 -35.44
N THR A 134 23.46 -25.69 -34.16
CA THR A 134 22.05 -25.86 -33.83
C THR A 134 21.22 -24.63 -34.18
N LEU A 135 21.76 -23.42 -33.99
CA LEU A 135 21.08 -22.17 -34.34
C LEU A 135 20.89 -22.05 -35.86
N ALA A 136 21.90 -22.42 -36.66
CA ALA A 136 21.80 -22.46 -38.11
C ALA A 136 20.73 -23.45 -38.58
N ASP A 137 20.68 -24.66 -38.00
CA ASP A 137 19.68 -25.68 -38.31
C ASP A 137 18.25 -25.26 -37.94
N ILE A 138 18.08 -24.53 -36.84
CA ILE A 138 16.78 -23.98 -36.44
C ILE A 138 16.34 -22.91 -37.44
N GLN A 139 17.25 -22.02 -37.83
CA GLN A 139 16.95 -20.96 -38.79
C GLN A 139 16.60 -21.52 -40.17
N SER A 140 17.35 -22.51 -40.66
CA SER A 140 17.08 -23.15 -41.95
C SER A 140 15.73 -23.89 -41.95
N LYS A 141 15.43 -24.65 -40.88
CA LYS A 141 14.13 -25.31 -40.71
C LYS A 141 12.96 -24.33 -40.63
N LYS A 142 13.15 -23.19 -39.95
CA LYS A 142 12.12 -22.13 -39.89
C LYS A 142 11.85 -21.55 -41.27
N ARG A 143 12.89 -21.27 -42.08
CA ARG A 143 12.75 -20.78 -43.46
C ARG A 143 12.03 -21.78 -44.35
N GLN A 144 12.37 -23.06 -44.28
CA GLN A 144 11.72 -24.11 -45.07
C GLN A 144 10.23 -24.30 -44.72
N LYS A 145 9.85 -24.14 -43.45
CA LYS A 145 8.45 -24.19 -43.03
C LYS A 145 7.62 -23.03 -43.59
N VAL A 146 8.21 -21.83 -43.68
CA VAL A 146 7.55 -20.64 -44.26
C VAL A 146 7.35 -20.78 -45.76
N SER A 147 8.29 -21.41 -46.49
CA SER A 147 8.11 -21.64 -47.94
C SER A 147 7.08 -22.73 -48.28
N HIS A 148 6.72 -23.60 -47.33
CA HIS A 148 5.77 -24.71 -47.57
C HIS A 148 4.34 -24.37 -47.11
N THR A 149 4.09 -23.25 -46.43
CA THR A 149 2.70 -22.83 -46.19
C THR A 149 2.13 -22.26 -47.49
N PRO A 150 1.16 -22.91 -48.18
CA PRO A 150 0.49 -22.30 -49.30
C PRO A 150 -0.25 -21.06 -48.79
N THR A 151 0.04 -19.91 -49.39
CA THR A 151 -0.73 -18.68 -49.19
C THR A 151 -2.20 -18.99 -49.44
N PRO A 152 -3.11 -18.74 -48.48
CA PRO A 152 -4.53 -18.93 -48.74
C PRO A 152 -4.92 -17.90 -49.81
N ASP A 153 -5.46 -18.40 -50.93
CA ASP A 153 -5.95 -17.58 -52.02
C ASP A 153 -6.91 -16.52 -51.47
N LEU A 154 -6.59 -15.25 -51.71
CA LEU A 154 -7.46 -14.11 -51.47
C LEU A 154 -8.65 -14.24 -52.43
N ALA A 155 -9.81 -14.61 -51.90
CA ALA A 155 -11.06 -14.64 -52.64
C ALA A 155 -11.56 -13.20 -52.88
N GLU A 156 -11.77 -12.87 -54.17
CA GLU A 156 -12.67 -11.79 -54.63
C GLU A 156 -14.14 -12.12 -54.33
#